data_AF-A0A1M5GG02-F1
#
_entry.id   AF-A0A1M5GG02-F1
#
_cell.length_a   1.000
_cell.length_b   1.000
_cell.length_c   1.000
_cell.angle_alpha   90.00
_cell.angle_beta   90.00
_cell.angle_gamma   90.00
#
_symmetry.space_group_name_H-M   'P 1'
#
loop_
_entity.id
_entity.type
_entity.pdbx_description
1 polymer ?
#
loop_
_entity_poly.entity_id
_entity_poly.type
_entity_poly.pdbx_seq_one_letter_code
_entity_poly.pdbx_strand_id
1 'polypeptide(L)'
;MSRPLKWTLFVLMSSALAFGFLDRWWPGGPDALPFERLHIFLFNLCAGGTILVYHTEGAGRMTRRTAAFLFLSLVYALAAFLSHYGLCVAVAWILSVLVEGLRQRTFGVLPLEFFDFRVRVTRKFHQASLLCLGIGLLLSGVVILNNQFYHWVSWPRLDLRSFFLGFSFPLSLITMSVMFRLIREQLTPTVRVLKNVAFWTVNLGVILFFAFIIFDHFGLQLVVSSVLTLCVLLIFALYARLGLPEQQKNFLTSGICFLLFTAVTGIAYIALHYAGRYSPQTDAFLLRLHALVSLYGWNLSGLAVLCRYDDFPIRLHSQKLIAAHWLTVAVLAPLGYTAMPAAPLAWIGFTVVVHAILFSRPGAGRYDEAKAA
;
A
#
# COMPACT_ATOMS: atom_id res chain seq x y z
N MET A 1 9.09 -15.54 -9.55
CA MET A 1 9.76 -15.22 -8.27
C MET A 1 10.39 -16.47 -7.63
N SER A 2 11.60 -16.36 -7.07
CA SER A 2 12.32 -17.50 -6.46
C SER A 2 11.65 -17.98 -5.15
N ARG A 3 11.80 -19.28 -4.81
CA ARG A 3 11.32 -19.85 -3.54
C ARG A 3 11.83 -19.13 -2.29
N PRO A 4 13.13 -18.77 -2.14
CA PRO A 4 13.59 -18.05 -0.96
C PRO A 4 12.91 -16.69 -0.81
N LEU A 5 12.75 -15.92 -1.89
CA LEU A 5 12.08 -14.63 -1.83
C LEU A 5 10.59 -14.76 -1.45
N LYS A 6 9.89 -15.81 -1.93
CA LYS A 6 8.52 -16.13 -1.49
C LYS A 6 8.44 -16.36 0.02
N TRP A 7 9.37 -17.13 0.59
CA TRP A 7 9.44 -17.35 2.04
C TRP A 7 9.77 -16.09 2.82
N THR A 8 10.72 -15.29 2.34
CA THR A 8 11.06 -14.02 2.99
C THR A 8 9.85 -13.08 3.04
N LEU A 9 9.16 -12.88 1.92
CA LEU A 9 7.96 -12.05 1.88
C LEU A 9 6.83 -12.62 2.76
N PHE A 10 6.64 -13.94 2.75
CA PHE A 10 5.67 -14.60 3.61
C PHE A 10 5.91 -14.32 5.10
N VAL A 11 7.16 -14.47 5.56
CA VAL A 11 7.55 -14.20 6.95
C VAL A 11 7.33 -12.73 7.27
N LEU A 12 7.82 -11.80 6.43
CA LEU A 12 7.69 -10.37 6.67
C LEU A 12 6.23 -9.92 6.79
N MET A 13 5.38 -10.34 5.86
CA MET A 13 3.97 -9.95 5.84
C MET A 13 3.21 -10.56 7.02
N SER A 14 3.46 -11.84 7.34
CA SER A 14 2.79 -12.51 8.47
C SER A 14 3.24 -11.96 9.82
N SER A 15 4.54 -11.66 9.97
CA SER A 15 5.08 -11.01 11.17
C SER A 15 4.57 -9.58 11.33
N ALA A 16 4.38 -8.83 10.24
CA ALA A 16 3.83 -7.48 10.30
C ALA A 16 2.47 -7.43 11.02
N LEU A 17 1.53 -8.32 10.67
CA LEU A 17 0.23 -8.37 11.34
C LEU A 17 0.34 -8.86 12.79
N ALA A 18 1.23 -9.82 13.08
CA ALA A 18 1.48 -10.27 14.45
C ALA A 18 1.96 -9.11 15.34
N PHE A 19 2.92 -8.32 14.87
CA PHE A 19 3.39 -7.12 15.59
C PHE A 19 2.28 -6.09 15.79
N GLY A 20 1.31 -6.00 14.87
CA GLY A 20 0.14 -5.12 15.03
C GLY A 20 -0.73 -5.45 16.25
N PHE A 21 -0.74 -6.71 16.70
CA PHE A 21 -1.49 -7.12 17.91
C PHE A 21 -0.65 -7.13 19.19
N LEU A 22 0.68 -7.20 19.07
CA LEU A 22 1.58 -7.38 20.22
C LEU A 22 1.57 -6.21 21.22
N ASP A 23 1.29 -4.98 20.75
CA ASP A 23 1.11 -3.80 21.63
C ASP A 23 0.07 -4.04 22.74
N ARG A 24 -0.91 -4.94 22.52
CA ARG A 24 -1.95 -5.25 23.51
C ARG A 24 -1.58 -6.36 24.48
N TRP A 25 -0.64 -7.22 24.12
CA TRP A 25 -0.21 -8.34 24.96
C TRP A 25 1.04 -8.01 25.77
N TRP A 26 1.72 -6.91 25.44
CA TRP A 26 2.90 -6.50 26.19
C TRP A 26 2.52 -5.83 27.52
N PRO A 27 3.00 -6.33 28.67
CA PRO A 27 2.60 -5.84 29.99
C PRO A 27 3.08 -4.41 30.30
N GLY A 28 3.98 -3.83 29.50
CA GLY A 28 4.44 -2.44 29.62
C GLY A 28 3.55 -1.39 28.94
N GLY A 29 2.46 -1.80 28.27
CA GLY A 29 1.60 -0.90 27.50
C GLY A 29 2.25 -0.38 26.19
N PRO A 30 1.53 0.47 25.42
CA PRO A 30 1.96 0.96 24.10
C PRO A 30 3.22 1.84 24.11
N ASP A 31 3.59 2.35 25.28
CA ASP A 31 4.68 3.32 25.42
C ASP A 31 6.04 2.67 25.72
N ALA A 32 6.06 1.38 26.08
CA ALA A 32 7.30 0.67 26.37
C ALA A 32 8.03 0.19 25.10
N LEU A 33 7.30 -0.32 24.10
CA LEU A 33 7.83 -0.79 22.82
C LEU A 33 6.85 -0.46 21.69
N PRO A 34 7.24 0.31 20.66
CA PRO A 34 6.33 0.75 19.61
C PRO A 34 6.16 -0.31 18.51
N PHE A 35 5.46 -1.42 18.78
CA PHE A 35 5.31 -2.52 17.79
C PHE A 35 4.53 -2.10 16.54
N GLU A 36 3.66 -1.08 16.64
CA GLU A 36 3.02 -0.41 15.51
C GLU A 36 4.02 0.00 14.41
N ARG A 37 5.24 0.44 14.77
CA ARG A 37 6.27 0.78 13.78
C ARG A 37 6.74 -0.44 12.99
N LEU A 38 7.02 -1.55 13.67
CA LEU A 38 7.40 -2.80 13.00
C LEU A 38 6.27 -3.31 12.11
N HIS A 39 5.04 -3.26 12.60
CA HIS A 39 3.86 -3.61 11.83
C HIS A 39 3.79 -2.83 10.51
N ILE A 40 3.87 -1.50 10.56
CA ILE A 40 3.79 -0.64 9.38
C ILE A 40 4.98 -0.88 8.44
N PHE A 41 6.22 -0.88 8.95
CA PHE A 41 7.41 -0.95 8.10
C PHE A 41 7.64 -2.31 7.47
N LEU A 42 7.39 -3.41 8.20
CA LEU A 42 7.60 -4.76 7.66
C LEU A 42 6.67 -5.01 6.46
N PHE A 43 5.42 -4.57 6.55
CA PHE A 43 4.48 -4.72 5.43
C PHE A 43 4.74 -3.70 4.32
N ASN A 44 4.78 -2.40 4.65
CA ASN A 44 4.81 -1.36 3.63
C ASN A 44 6.18 -1.19 2.97
N LEU A 45 7.23 -1.05 3.78
CA LEU A 45 8.56 -0.72 3.31
C LEU A 45 9.34 -1.99 2.95
N CYS A 46 9.42 -2.96 3.88
CA CYS A 46 10.24 -4.15 3.68
C CYS A 46 9.64 -5.09 2.65
N ALA A 47 8.40 -5.56 2.84
CA ALA A 47 7.76 -6.45 1.86
C ALA A 47 7.31 -5.68 0.62
N GLY A 48 6.46 -4.67 0.78
CA GLY A 48 5.87 -3.93 -0.34
C GLY A 48 6.89 -3.15 -1.17
N GLY A 49 7.80 -2.41 -0.52
CA GLY A 49 8.89 -1.71 -1.21
C GLY A 49 9.82 -2.66 -1.97
N THR A 50 10.16 -3.81 -1.38
CA THR A 50 10.97 -4.83 -2.08
C THR A 50 10.24 -5.40 -3.29
N ILE A 51 8.93 -5.67 -3.19
CA ILE A 51 8.12 -6.13 -4.33
C ILE A 51 8.09 -5.07 -5.43
N LEU A 52 7.93 -3.79 -5.07
CA LEU A 52 7.96 -2.67 -6.03
C LEU A 52 9.31 -2.58 -6.75
N VAL A 53 10.42 -2.62 -6.01
CA VAL A 53 11.79 -2.59 -6.56
C VAL A 53 12.04 -3.80 -7.45
N TYR A 54 11.70 -5.01 -6.98
CA TYR A 54 11.84 -6.26 -7.73
C TYR A 54 11.04 -6.23 -9.05
N HIS A 55 9.78 -5.77 -9.00
CA HIS A 55 8.93 -5.66 -10.16
C HIS A 55 9.46 -4.64 -11.18
N THR A 56 9.99 -3.52 -10.69
CA THR A 56 10.55 -2.47 -11.55
C THR A 56 11.81 -2.92 -12.28
N GLU A 57 12.64 -3.75 -11.64
CA GLU A 57 13.86 -4.27 -12.27
C GLU A 57 13.59 -5.32 -13.35
N GLY A 58 12.46 -6.05 -13.27
CA GLY A 58 12.04 -7.00 -14.31
C GLY A 58 13.01 -8.19 -14.56
N ALA A 59 14.04 -8.36 -13.74
CA ALA A 59 15.14 -9.29 -14.01
C ALA A 59 14.81 -10.78 -13.76
N GLY A 60 13.58 -11.10 -13.32
CA GLY A 60 13.11 -12.46 -12.97
C GLY A 60 13.76 -13.06 -11.71
N ARG A 61 14.97 -12.63 -11.34
CA ARG A 61 15.73 -13.02 -10.15
C ARG A 61 16.00 -11.81 -9.25
N MET A 62 16.23 -12.09 -7.97
CA MET A 62 16.61 -11.06 -6.99
C MET A 62 17.98 -10.51 -7.35
N THR A 63 18.04 -9.23 -7.73
CA THR A 63 19.31 -8.56 -8.01
C THR A 63 20.01 -8.15 -6.72
N ARG A 64 21.28 -7.76 -6.81
CA ARG A 64 22.02 -7.18 -5.68
C ARG A 64 21.36 -5.91 -5.14
N ARG A 65 20.65 -5.15 -5.98
CA ARG A 65 19.97 -3.91 -5.58
C ARG A 65 18.68 -4.20 -4.84
N THR A 66 17.86 -5.11 -5.34
CA THR A 66 16.67 -5.59 -4.62
C THR A 66 17.08 -6.17 -3.27
N ALA A 67 18.17 -6.94 -3.21
CA ALA A 67 18.71 -7.47 -1.96
C ALA A 67 19.20 -6.38 -1.00
N ALA A 68 19.95 -5.40 -1.50
CA ALA A 68 20.42 -4.26 -0.71
C ALA A 68 19.24 -3.44 -0.17
N PHE A 69 18.22 -3.18 -0.99
CA PHE A 69 17.01 -2.49 -0.57
C PHE A 69 16.31 -3.24 0.56
N LEU A 70 16.09 -4.55 0.40
CA LEU A 70 15.45 -5.37 1.43
C LEU A 70 16.25 -5.34 2.74
N PHE A 71 17.56 -5.56 2.67
CA PHE A 71 18.41 -5.53 3.86
C PHE A 71 18.37 -4.17 4.57
N LEU A 72 18.57 -3.08 3.82
CA LEU A 72 18.53 -1.72 4.37
C LEU A 72 17.15 -1.37 4.93
N SER A 73 16.06 -1.81 4.28
CA SER A 73 14.70 -1.59 4.79
C SER A 73 14.45 -2.30 6.13
N LEU A 74 15.03 -3.49 6.34
CA LEU A 74 14.97 -4.20 7.61
C LEU A 74 15.79 -3.51 8.68
N VAL A 75 16.99 -3.03 8.34
CA VAL A 75 17.81 -2.21 9.25
C VAL A 75 17.04 -0.95 9.65
N TYR A 76 16.40 -0.27 8.70
CA TYR A 76 15.57 0.90 8.97
C TYR A 76 14.40 0.56 9.91
N ALA A 77 13.66 -0.51 9.65
CA ALA A 77 12.52 -0.92 10.47
C ALA A 77 12.93 -1.24 11.91
N LEU A 78 14.05 -1.97 12.10
CA LEU A 78 14.60 -2.31 13.41
C LEU A 78 15.16 -1.07 14.12
N ALA A 79 15.88 -0.20 13.41
CA ALA A 79 16.37 1.05 13.97
C ALA A 79 15.23 1.96 14.44
N ALA A 80 14.15 2.05 13.66
CA ALA A 80 12.98 2.86 13.99
C ALA A 80 12.19 2.25 15.17
N PHE A 81 12.15 0.93 15.29
CA PHE A 81 11.58 0.24 16.45
C PHE A 81 12.37 0.52 17.73
N LEU A 82 13.70 0.39 17.67
CA LEU A 82 14.62 0.69 18.79
C LEU A 82 14.82 2.19 19.04
N SER A 83 14.14 3.06 18.28
CA SER A 83 14.27 4.52 18.36
C SER A 83 15.70 5.05 18.13
N HIS A 84 16.53 4.32 17.37
CA HIS A 84 17.83 4.78 16.91
C HIS A 84 17.67 5.72 15.70
N TYR A 85 17.16 6.92 15.96
CA TYR A 85 16.76 7.88 14.93
C TYR A 85 17.90 8.36 14.03
N GLY A 86 19.13 8.51 14.55
CA GLY A 86 20.30 8.88 13.73
C GLY A 86 20.60 7.83 12.64
N LEU A 87 20.53 6.54 13.00
CA LEU A 87 20.67 5.44 12.03
C LEU A 87 19.51 5.43 11.04
N CYS A 88 18.28 5.72 11.49
CA CYS A 88 17.11 5.80 10.61
C CYS A 88 17.29 6.84 9.51
N VAL A 89 17.79 8.04 9.83
CA VAL A 89 18.02 9.11 8.85
C VAL A 89 19.04 8.67 7.79
N ALA A 90 20.19 8.15 8.23
CA ALA A 90 21.24 7.70 7.33
C ALA A 90 20.72 6.59 6.37
N VAL A 91 20.05 5.57 6.92
CA VAL A 91 19.52 4.47 6.11
C VAL A 91 18.39 4.94 5.19
N ALA A 92 17.51 5.84 5.64
CA ALA A 92 16.43 6.38 4.80
C ALA A 92 16.97 7.12 3.56
N TRP A 93 18.01 7.92 3.71
CA TRP A 93 18.62 8.63 2.59
C TRP A 93 19.34 7.68 1.63
N ILE A 94 20.03 6.66 2.13
CA ILE A 94 20.63 5.62 1.27
C ILE A 94 19.53 4.87 0.49
N LEU A 95 18.44 4.49 1.15
CA LEU A 95 17.29 3.86 0.49
C LEU A 95 16.66 4.79 -0.55
N SER A 96 16.53 6.09 -0.25
CA SER A 96 15.99 7.09 -1.18
C SER A 96 16.84 7.17 -2.45
N VAL A 97 18.17 7.25 -2.31
CA VAL A 97 19.10 7.25 -3.46
C VAL A 97 19.00 5.97 -4.27
N LEU A 98 18.84 4.80 -3.62
CA LEU A 98 18.67 3.52 -4.30
C LEU A 98 17.39 3.51 -5.14
N VAL A 99 16.26 3.89 -4.55
CA VAL A 99 14.94 3.92 -5.21
C VAL A 99 14.93 4.95 -6.34
N GLU A 100 15.46 6.14 -6.11
CA GLU A 100 15.52 7.20 -7.10
C GLU A 100 16.46 6.82 -8.25
N GLY A 101 17.61 6.22 -7.96
CA GLY A 101 18.52 5.70 -8.98
C GLY A 101 17.91 4.58 -9.84
N LEU A 102 17.01 3.78 -9.28
CA LEU A 102 16.21 2.81 -10.04
C LEU A 102 15.15 3.52 -10.90
N ARG A 103 14.40 4.47 -10.32
CA ARG A 103 13.38 5.24 -11.03
C ARG A 103 13.98 5.96 -12.25
N GLN A 104 15.13 6.61 -12.08
CA GLN A 104 15.78 7.36 -13.16
C GLN A 104 16.24 6.46 -14.31
N ARG A 105 16.67 5.23 -14.01
CA ARG A 105 17.04 4.26 -15.05
C ARG A 105 15.84 3.77 -15.85
N THR A 106 14.68 3.62 -15.21
CA THR A 106 13.48 3.09 -15.86
C THR A 106 12.63 4.17 -16.53
N PHE A 107 12.59 5.38 -15.99
CA PHE A 107 11.67 6.46 -16.41
C PHE A 107 12.35 7.80 -16.73
N GLY A 108 13.68 7.88 -16.64
CA GLY A 108 14.43 9.12 -16.85
C GLY A 108 14.48 10.04 -15.61
N VAL A 109 15.33 11.06 -15.69
CA VAL A 109 15.63 11.98 -14.58
C VAL A 109 14.43 12.84 -14.18
N LEU A 110 13.75 13.44 -15.15
CA LEU A 110 12.58 14.28 -14.89
C LEU A 110 11.28 13.52 -15.17
N PRO A 111 10.22 13.70 -14.35
CA PRO A 111 8.95 13.02 -14.54
C PRO A 111 8.07 13.66 -15.62
N LEU A 112 8.65 13.95 -16.79
CA LEU A 112 7.95 14.59 -17.91
C LEU A 112 6.83 13.71 -18.47
N GLU A 113 6.96 12.38 -18.35
CA GLU A 113 5.94 11.41 -18.78
C GLU A 113 4.58 11.61 -18.06
N PHE A 114 4.54 12.27 -16.90
CA PHE A 114 3.28 12.59 -16.21
C PHE A 114 2.37 13.50 -17.04
N PHE A 115 2.97 14.42 -17.80
CA PHE A 115 2.25 15.42 -18.58
C PHE A 115 1.95 14.96 -20.02
N ASP A 116 2.59 13.89 -20.49
CA ASP A 116 2.32 13.35 -21.82
C ASP A 116 1.03 12.50 -21.82
N PHE A 117 -0.02 13.00 -22.48
CA PHE A 117 -1.30 12.30 -22.63
C PHE A 117 -1.21 11.01 -23.46
N ARG A 118 -0.14 10.81 -24.22
CA ARG A 118 0.10 9.60 -25.03
C ARG A 118 0.63 8.45 -24.18
N VAL A 119 1.31 8.74 -23.06
CA VAL A 119 1.85 7.72 -22.17
C VAL A 119 0.73 7.03 -21.40
N ARG A 120 0.81 5.70 -21.33
CA ARG A 120 -0.15 4.86 -20.61
C ARG A 120 -0.19 5.22 -19.13
N VAL A 121 -1.40 5.36 -18.59
CA VAL A 121 -1.63 5.72 -17.17
C VAL A 121 -1.04 4.69 -16.21
N THR A 122 -1.02 3.40 -16.58
CA THR A 122 -0.26 2.35 -15.88
C THR A 122 1.20 2.75 -15.64
N ARG A 123 1.89 3.23 -16.69
CA ARG A 123 3.29 3.66 -16.61
C ARG A 123 3.45 4.86 -15.68
N LYS A 124 2.53 5.83 -15.77
CA LYS A 124 2.52 7.02 -14.91
C LYS A 124 2.37 6.66 -13.42
N PHE A 125 1.43 5.77 -13.09
CA PHE A 125 1.23 5.31 -11.70
C PHE A 125 2.43 4.52 -11.16
N HIS A 126 3.08 3.71 -12.00
CA HIS A 126 4.30 3.01 -11.61
C HIS A 126 5.46 3.97 -11.33
N GLN A 127 5.67 4.96 -12.19
CA GLN A 127 6.67 6.00 -11.91
C GLN A 127 6.32 6.80 -10.66
N ALA A 128 5.04 7.15 -10.46
CA ALA A 128 4.57 7.87 -9.28
C ALA A 128 4.76 7.07 -7.98
N SER A 129 4.59 5.73 -7.99
CA SER A 129 4.82 4.92 -6.80
C SER A 129 6.28 4.92 -6.36
N LEU A 130 7.23 4.79 -7.29
CA LEU A 130 8.66 4.86 -6.99
C LEU A 130 9.08 6.25 -6.53
N LEU A 131 8.58 7.29 -7.20
CA LEU A 131 8.84 8.68 -6.81
C LEU A 131 8.30 8.96 -5.40
N CYS A 132 7.08 8.51 -5.10
CA CYS A 132 6.46 8.62 -3.79
C CYS A 132 7.29 7.89 -2.72
N LEU A 133 7.80 6.68 -3.00
CA LEU A 133 8.65 5.95 -2.08
C LEU A 133 9.99 6.68 -1.84
N GLY A 134 10.64 7.15 -2.90
CA GLY A 134 11.92 7.85 -2.83
C GLY A 134 11.82 9.18 -2.06
N ILE A 135 10.83 10.01 -2.39
CA ILE A 135 10.56 11.27 -1.69
C ILE A 135 10.11 10.99 -0.25
N GLY A 136 9.26 9.99 -0.01
CA GLY A 136 8.81 9.61 1.32
C GLY A 136 9.96 9.21 2.25
N LEU A 137 10.95 8.47 1.74
CA LEU A 137 12.18 8.14 2.48
C LEU A 137 13.08 9.35 2.74
N LEU A 138 13.20 10.26 1.76
CA LEU A 138 13.97 11.49 1.96
C LEU A 138 13.35 12.37 3.04
N LEU A 139 12.04 12.61 2.91
CA LEU A 139 11.25 13.41 3.84
C LEU A 139 11.16 12.76 5.22
N SER A 140 11.12 11.43 5.33
CA SER A 140 11.14 10.77 6.65
C SER A 140 12.40 11.13 7.43
N GLY A 141 13.55 11.15 6.77
CA GLY A 141 14.80 11.59 7.38
C GLY A 141 14.73 13.04 7.86
N VAL A 142 14.19 13.94 7.04
CA VAL A 142 14.02 15.37 7.42
C VAL A 142 13.07 15.53 8.60
N VAL A 143 11.93 14.83 8.59
CA VAL A 143 10.93 14.87 9.67
C VAL A 143 11.52 14.31 10.98
N ILE A 144 12.35 13.26 10.92
CA ILE A 144 13.06 12.73 12.08
C ILE A 144 14.06 13.77 12.63
N LEU A 145 14.87 14.38 11.76
CA LEU A 145 15.82 15.43 12.16
C LEU A 145 15.11 16.61 12.83
N ASN A 146 14.00 17.05 12.24
CA ASN A 146 13.18 18.12 12.79
C ASN A 146 12.60 17.73 14.16
N ASN A 147 11.95 16.57 14.30
CA ASN A 147 11.24 16.22 15.52
C ASN A 147 12.12 15.74 16.68
N GLN A 148 13.34 15.26 16.42
CA GLN A 148 14.18 14.63 17.46
C GLN A 148 15.45 15.41 17.78
N PHE A 149 15.97 16.22 16.85
CA PHE A 149 17.28 16.85 17.02
C PHE A 149 17.21 18.38 16.99
N TYR A 150 16.54 18.96 15.99
CA TYR A 150 16.67 20.39 15.72
C TYR A 150 15.43 21.24 15.99
N HIS A 151 14.24 20.65 15.96
CA HIS A 151 12.96 21.34 16.21
C HIS A 151 12.75 22.62 15.38
N TRP A 152 13.13 22.62 14.09
CA TRP A 152 12.98 23.78 13.20
C TRP A 152 11.53 24.24 13.04
N VAL A 153 10.59 23.28 13.02
CA VAL A 153 9.15 23.53 12.85
C VAL A 153 8.37 22.69 13.85
N SER A 154 7.52 23.31 14.66
CA SER A 154 6.64 22.65 15.62
C SER A 154 5.19 22.65 15.12
N TRP A 155 4.77 21.58 14.45
CA TRP A 155 3.38 21.39 14.03
C TRP A 155 2.77 20.17 14.74
N PRO A 156 1.60 20.28 15.40
CA PRO A 156 1.02 19.20 16.21
C PRO A 156 0.74 17.90 15.43
N ARG A 157 0.46 18.02 14.14
CA ARG A 157 0.09 16.91 13.24
C ARG A 157 1.28 16.35 12.45
N LEU A 158 2.45 17.00 12.51
CA LEU A 158 3.68 16.49 11.88
C LEU A 158 4.40 15.50 12.81
N ASP A 159 3.65 14.54 13.35
CA ASP A 159 4.20 13.50 14.19
C ASP A 159 4.76 12.33 13.35
N LEU A 160 5.69 11.58 13.94
CA LEU A 160 6.33 10.47 13.25
C LEU A 160 5.32 9.38 12.87
N ARG A 161 4.26 9.17 13.66
CA ARG A 161 3.27 8.13 13.40
C ARG A 161 2.45 8.44 12.16
N SER A 162 1.89 9.65 12.04
CA SER A 162 1.13 10.06 10.85
C SER A 162 1.99 10.03 9.59
N PHE A 163 3.27 10.42 9.70
CA PHE A 163 4.19 10.37 8.57
C PHE A 163 4.51 8.92 8.14
N PHE A 164 4.67 7.98 9.08
CA PHE A 164 4.97 6.58 8.76
C PHE A 164 3.81 5.84 8.08
N LEU A 165 2.55 6.24 8.31
CA LEU A 165 1.44 5.79 7.47
C LEU A 165 1.63 6.16 5.99
N GLY A 166 2.42 7.20 5.70
CA GLY A 166 2.85 7.62 4.37
C GLY A 166 3.52 6.53 3.53
N PHE A 167 4.12 5.51 4.13
CA PHE A 167 4.76 4.41 3.39
C PHE A 167 3.76 3.45 2.73
N SER A 168 2.48 3.53 3.06
CA SER A 168 1.41 2.76 2.41
C SER A 168 1.07 3.28 1.01
N PHE A 169 1.29 4.57 0.75
CA PHE A 169 0.87 5.22 -0.50
C PHE A 169 1.58 4.70 -1.76
N PRO A 170 2.91 4.48 -1.76
CA PRO A 170 3.59 3.82 -2.88
C PRO A 170 2.94 2.49 -3.29
N LEU A 171 2.48 1.71 -2.31
CA LEU A 171 1.83 0.42 -2.57
C LEU A 171 0.44 0.59 -3.18
N SER A 172 -0.32 1.57 -2.71
CA SER A 172 -1.61 1.91 -3.29
C SER A 172 -1.46 2.39 -4.74
N LEU A 173 -0.44 3.22 -5.03
CA LEU A 173 -0.16 3.72 -6.38
C LEU A 173 0.27 2.62 -7.35
N ILE A 174 1.12 1.67 -6.92
CA ILE A 174 1.46 0.52 -7.79
C ILE A 174 0.27 -0.43 -7.96
N THR A 175 -0.60 -0.58 -6.95
CA THR A 175 -1.85 -1.32 -7.08
C THR A 175 -2.77 -0.66 -8.12
N MET A 176 -2.85 0.68 -8.12
CA MET A 176 -3.54 1.43 -9.18
C MET A 176 -2.91 1.21 -10.56
N SER A 177 -1.59 1.16 -10.66
CA SER A 177 -0.93 0.81 -11.93
C SER A 177 -1.42 -0.54 -12.48
N VAL A 178 -1.45 -1.56 -11.64
CA VAL A 178 -1.97 -2.90 -11.98
C VAL A 178 -3.43 -2.84 -12.42
N MET A 179 -4.26 -2.09 -11.69
CA MET A 179 -5.66 -1.85 -12.07
C MET A 179 -5.80 -1.32 -13.49
N PHE A 180 -5.11 -0.22 -13.79
CA PHE A 180 -5.20 0.42 -15.11
C PHE A 180 -4.63 -0.44 -16.22
N ARG A 181 -3.70 -1.35 -15.91
CA ARG A 181 -3.17 -2.32 -16.87
C ARG A 181 -4.24 -3.26 -17.40
N LEU A 182 -5.21 -3.65 -16.56
CA LEU A 182 -6.30 -4.54 -16.95
C LEU A 182 -7.45 -3.83 -17.68
N ILE A 183 -7.44 -2.50 -17.71
CA ILE A 183 -8.44 -1.72 -18.44
C ILE A 183 -7.94 -1.56 -19.89
N ARG A 184 -8.73 -2.06 -20.86
CA ARG A 184 -8.40 -2.00 -22.30
C ARG A 184 -7.76 -0.66 -22.70
N GLU A 185 -6.67 -0.75 -23.46
CA GLU A 185 -5.85 0.42 -23.79
C GLU A 185 -6.54 1.39 -24.76
N GLN A 186 -7.55 0.93 -25.50
CA GLN A 186 -8.18 1.68 -26.61
C GLN A 186 -9.70 1.41 -26.61
N LEU A 187 -10.56 2.43 -26.77
CA LEU A 187 -11.18 2.71 -28.09
C LEU A 187 -11.47 4.20 -28.37
N THR A 188 -11.52 5.11 -27.38
CA THR A 188 -11.94 6.51 -27.61
C THR A 188 -11.08 7.56 -26.88
N PRO A 189 -10.91 8.77 -27.45
CA PRO A 189 -10.15 9.86 -26.83
C PRO A 189 -10.70 10.26 -25.45
N THR A 190 -12.03 10.20 -25.26
CA THR A 190 -12.70 10.47 -23.98
C THR A 190 -12.20 9.56 -22.85
N VAL A 191 -12.08 8.25 -23.11
CA VAL A 191 -11.57 7.29 -22.12
C VAL A 191 -10.12 7.62 -21.76
N ARG A 192 -9.29 8.03 -22.73
CA ARG A 192 -7.90 8.43 -22.47
C ARG A 192 -7.82 9.66 -21.58
N VAL A 193 -8.64 10.69 -21.84
CA VAL A 193 -8.72 11.88 -20.99
C VAL A 193 -9.17 11.49 -19.58
N LEU A 194 -10.20 10.67 -19.47
CA LEU A 194 -10.75 10.26 -18.18
C LEU A 194 -9.75 9.46 -17.33
N LYS A 195 -8.95 8.57 -17.95
CA LYS A 195 -7.85 7.87 -17.27
C LYS A 195 -6.78 8.86 -16.77
N ASN A 196 -6.45 9.90 -17.55
CA ASN A 196 -5.48 10.92 -17.14
C ASN A 196 -6.01 11.84 -16.04
N VAL A 197 -7.30 12.21 -16.10
CA VAL A 197 -7.98 12.93 -15.01
C VAL A 197 -7.91 12.10 -13.74
N ALA A 198 -8.25 10.81 -13.81
CA ALA A 198 -8.15 9.91 -12.65
C ALA A 198 -6.72 9.84 -12.09
N PHE A 199 -5.69 9.78 -12.95
CA PHE A 199 -4.29 9.83 -12.52
C PHE A 199 -3.97 11.09 -11.72
N TRP A 200 -4.28 12.27 -12.26
CA TRP A 200 -3.99 13.54 -11.59
C TRP A 200 -4.83 13.73 -10.32
N THR A 201 -6.11 13.40 -10.36
CA THR A 201 -7.00 13.50 -9.19
C THR A 201 -6.51 12.63 -8.04
N VAL A 202 -6.05 11.40 -8.30
CA VAL A 202 -5.49 10.54 -7.24
C VAL A 202 -4.20 11.13 -6.66
N ASN A 203 -3.24 11.52 -7.51
CA ASN A 203 -1.94 12.00 -7.02
C ASN A 203 -2.05 13.36 -6.32
N LEU A 204 -2.72 14.34 -6.93
CA LEU A 204 -2.94 15.65 -6.31
C LEU A 204 -3.85 15.55 -5.09
N GLY A 205 -4.88 14.71 -5.15
CA GLY A 205 -5.77 14.50 -4.01
C GLY A 205 -5.01 13.97 -2.79
N VAL A 206 -4.11 13.01 -2.94
CA VAL A 206 -3.28 12.52 -1.83
C VAL A 206 -2.35 13.61 -1.30
N ILE A 207 -1.68 14.38 -2.17
CA ILE A 207 -0.78 15.46 -1.76
C ILE A 207 -1.54 16.54 -0.98
N LEU A 208 -2.68 17.00 -1.51
CA LEU A 208 -3.53 17.99 -0.86
C LEU A 208 -4.14 17.46 0.44
N PHE A 209 -4.54 16.19 0.47
CA PHE A 209 -5.06 15.55 1.68
C PHE A 209 -4.02 15.57 2.81
N PHE A 210 -2.76 15.23 2.52
CA PHE A 210 -1.68 15.33 3.49
C PHE A 210 -1.41 16.76 3.95
N ALA A 211 -1.39 17.72 3.04
CA ALA A 211 -1.24 19.12 3.40
C ALA A 211 -2.37 19.57 4.36
N PHE A 212 -3.62 19.20 4.07
CA PHE A 212 -4.75 19.54 4.94
C PHE A 212 -4.77 18.77 6.26
N ILE A 213 -4.17 17.58 6.35
CA ILE A 213 -3.92 16.91 7.63
C ILE A 213 -2.91 17.70 8.46
N ILE A 214 -1.80 18.13 7.86
CA ILE A 214 -0.74 18.87 8.55
C ILE A 214 -1.27 20.21 9.11
N PHE A 215 -2.11 20.90 8.34
CA PHE A 215 -2.74 22.16 8.75
C PHE A 215 -4.08 22.01 9.51
N ASP A 216 -4.51 20.79 9.82
CA ASP A 216 -5.74 20.50 10.57
C ASP A 216 -7.05 21.08 9.95
N HIS A 217 -7.09 21.24 8.63
CA HIS A 217 -8.26 21.77 7.92
C HIS A 217 -9.29 20.68 7.56
N PHE A 218 -10.07 20.24 8.56
CA PHE A 218 -11.03 19.14 8.40
C PHE A 218 -12.07 19.32 7.28
N GLY A 219 -12.60 20.53 7.08
CA GLY A 219 -13.57 20.79 6.01
C GLY A 219 -12.99 20.51 4.62
N LEU A 220 -11.73 20.92 4.40
CA LEU A 220 -11.02 20.65 3.14
C LEU A 220 -10.61 19.18 3.02
N GLN A 221 -10.28 18.50 4.13
CA GLN A 221 -10.06 17.05 4.14
C GLN A 221 -11.31 16.31 3.65
N LEU A 222 -12.51 16.67 4.14
CA LEU A 222 -13.76 16.06 3.70
C LEU A 222 -14.01 16.27 2.20
N VAL A 223 -13.83 17.49 1.69
CA VAL A 223 -13.98 17.81 0.26
C VAL A 223 -13.02 16.96 -0.59
N VAL A 224 -11.73 16.90 -0.22
CA VAL A 224 -10.74 16.11 -0.96
C VAL A 224 -11.06 14.62 -0.89
N SER A 225 -11.45 14.09 0.28
CA SER A 225 -11.86 12.70 0.42
C SER A 225 -13.10 12.36 -0.43
N SER A 226 -14.08 13.26 -0.53
CA SER A 226 -15.23 13.09 -1.42
C SER A 226 -14.83 13.07 -2.90
N VAL A 227 -13.95 13.98 -3.33
CA VAL A 227 -13.42 14.02 -4.71
C VAL A 227 -12.64 12.74 -5.03
N LEU A 228 -11.77 12.29 -4.11
CA LEU A 228 -11.05 11.02 -4.26
C LEU A 228 -12.00 9.84 -4.35
N THR A 229 -13.08 9.82 -3.55
CA THR A 229 -14.09 8.75 -3.59
C THR A 229 -14.81 8.71 -4.93
N LEU A 230 -15.23 9.87 -5.46
CA LEU A 230 -15.81 9.97 -6.80
C LEU A 230 -14.82 9.49 -7.87
N CYS A 231 -13.53 9.80 -7.72
CA CYS A 231 -12.49 9.30 -8.59
C CYS A 231 -12.34 7.77 -8.52
N VAL A 232 -12.40 7.16 -7.33
CA VAL A 232 -12.36 5.70 -7.18
C VAL A 232 -13.59 5.05 -7.82
N LEU A 233 -14.79 5.62 -7.62
CA LEU A 233 -16.01 5.15 -8.27
C LEU A 233 -15.92 5.23 -9.80
N LEU A 234 -15.32 6.31 -10.32
CA LEU A 234 -15.02 6.46 -11.74
C LEU A 234 -14.07 5.38 -12.25
N ILE A 235 -12.97 5.11 -11.55
CA ILE A 235 -12.03 4.04 -11.89
C ILE A 235 -12.73 2.68 -11.87
N PHE A 236 -13.56 2.42 -10.87
CA PHE A 236 -14.35 1.20 -10.76
C PHE A 236 -15.32 1.05 -11.95
N ALA A 237 -16.03 2.13 -12.33
CA ALA A 237 -16.93 2.13 -13.48
C ALA A 237 -16.17 1.87 -14.79
N LEU A 238 -15.00 2.50 -14.97
CA LEU A 238 -14.13 2.24 -16.12
C LEU A 238 -13.66 0.79 -16.16
N TYR A 239 -13.25 0.24 -15.01
CA TYR A 239 -12.83 -1.14 -14.90
C TYR A 239 -13.97 -2.14 -15.16
N ALA A 240 -15.15 -1.88 -14.62
CA ALA A 240 -16.33 -2.74 -14.82
C ALA A 240 -16.74 -2.80 -16.30
N ARG A 241 -16.70 -1.65 -17.01
CA ARG A 241 -17.11 -1.53 -18.42
C ARG A 241 -16.04 -1.95 -19.43
N LEU A 242 -14.78 -1.64 -19.17
CA LEU A 242 -13.67 -1.77 -20.13
C LEU A 242 -12.59 -2.77 -19.69
N GLY A 243 -12.78 -3.41 -18.54
CA GLY A 243 -11.87 -4.44 -18.05
C GLY A 243 -11.78 -5.60 -19.02
N LEU A 244 -10.56 -6.03 -19.33
CA LEU A 244 -10.32 -7.23 -20.12
C LEU A 244 -11.00 -8.43 -19.44
N PRO A 245 -11.62 -9.36 -20.21
CA PRO A 245 -12.10 -10.63 -19.68
C PRO A 245 -10.90 -11.53 -19.40
N GLU A 246 -10.07 -11.13 -18.45
CA GLU A 246 -8.96 -11.93 -17.92
C GLU A 246 -9.39 -12.57 -16.60
N GLN A 247 -8.84 -13.75 -16.32
CA GLN A 247 -9.20 -14.51 -15.11
C GLN A 247 -9.03 -13.68 -13.84
N GLN A 248 -8.09 -12.73 -13.79
CA GLN A 248 -7.76 -11.84 -12.66
C GLN A 248 -8.93 -10.98 -12.12
N LYS A 249 -10.07 -10.92 -12.83
CA LYS A 249 -11.16 -10.00 -12.53
C LYS A 249 -11.72 -10.11 -11.11
N ASN A 250 -11.97 -11.32 -10.59
CA ASN A 250 -12.67 -11.44 -9.29
C ASN A 250 -11.82 -10.99 -8.10
N PHE A 251 -10.54 -11.36 -8.07
CA PHE A 251 -9.66 -11.01 -6.96
C PHE A 251 -9.33 -9.51 -6.97
N LEU A 252 -9.12 -8.93 -8.16
CA LEU A 252 -8.85 -7.51 -8.27
C LEU A 252 -10.11 -6.65 -8.08
N THR A 253 -11.28 -7.14 -8.51
CA THR A 253 -12.59 -6.55 -8.16
C THR A 253 -12.76 -6.50 -6.64
N SER A 254 -12.44 -7.59 -5.94
CA SER A 254 -12.42 -7.62 -4.47
C SER A 254 -11.49 -6.56 -3.89
N GLY A 255 -10.30 -6.38 -4.48
CA GLY A 255 -9.38 -5.30 -4.14
C GLY A 255 -10.04 -3.92 -4.21
N ILE A 256 -10.69 -3.58 -5.33
CA ILE A 256 -11.37 -2.27 -5.47
C ILE A 256 -12.52 -2.13 -4.48
N CYS A 257 -13.24 -3.22 -4.19
CA CYS A 257 -14.28 -3.20 -3.16
C CYS A 257 -13.69 -2.88 -1.78
N PHE A 258 -12.50 -3.40 -1.44
CA PHE A 258 -11.79 -2.95 -0.23
C PHE A 258 -11.47 -1.47 -0.29
N LEU A 259 -10.97 -0.96 -1.43
CA LEU A 259 -10.68 0.47 -1.59
C LEU A 259 -11.94 1.35 -1.42
N LEU A 260 -13.07 0.97 -2.01
CA LEU A 260 -14.35 1.66 -1.82
C LEU A 260 -14.79 1.62 -0.34
N PHE A 261 -14.62 0.49 0.33
CA PHE A 261 -14.89 0.36 1.75
C PHE A 261 -13.98 1.27 2.60
N THR A 262 -12.69 1.40 2.25
CA THR A 262 -11.79 2.37 2.89
C THR A 262 -12.24 3.81 2.68
N ALA A 263 -12.72 4.15 1.49
CA ALA A 263 -13.21 5.49 1.20
C ALA A 263 -14.43 5.85 2.05
N VAL A 264 -15.40 4.93 2.16
CA VAL A 264 -16.59 5.09 3.01
C VAL A 264 -16.19 5.24 4.48
N THR A 265 -15.35 4.34 5.01
CA THR A 265 -14.91 4.41 6.41
C THR A 265 -14.08 5.66 6.71
N GLY A 266 -13.26 6.13 5.76
CA GLY A 266 -12.48 7.37 5.90
C GLY A 266 -13.36 8.62 5.92
N ILE A 267 -14.33 8.73 5.00
CA ILE A 267 -15.31 9.82 4.99
C ILE A 267 -16.14 9.81 6.28
N ALA A 268 -16.61 8.65 6.71
CA ALA A 268 -17.39 8.51 7.94
C ALA A 268 -16.58 9.00 9.15
N TYR A 269 -15.30 8.65 9.25
CA TYR A 269 -14.41 9.12 10.30
C TYR A 269 -14.29 10.66 10.31
N ILE A 270 -13.98 11.27 9.16
CA ILE A 270 -13.83 12.73 9.05
C ILE A 270 -15.14 13.44 9.37
N ALA A 271 -16.27 12.92 8.88
CA ALA A 271 -17.59 13.51 9.10
C ALA A 271 -18.02 13.43 10.57
N LEU A 272 -17.77 12.31 11.26
CA LEU A 272 -18.04 12.17 12.70
C LEU A 272 -17.19 13.12 13.53
N HIS A 273 -15.92 13.27 13.16
CA HIS A 273 -15.01 14.22 13.80
C HIS A 273 -15.47 15.67 13.60
N TYR A 274 -15.82 16.04 12.37
CA TYR A 274 -16.33 17.38 12.05
C TYR A 274 -17.65 17.70 12.76
N ALA A 275 -18.53 16.71 12.94
CA ALA A 275 -19.81 16.87 13.62
C ALA A 275 -19.70 17.01 15.16
N GLY A 276 -18.48 16.96 15.73
CA GLY A 276 -18.27 17.02 17.18
C GLY A 276 -18.79 15.79 17.94
N ARG A 277 -19.16 14.72 17.23
CA ARG A 277 -19.67 13.47 17.80
C ARG A 277 -18.58 12.43 18.06
N TYR A 278 -17.31 12.84 17.91
CA TYR A 278 -16.18 11.95 18.03
C TYR A 278 -15.96 11.51 19.47
N SER A 279 -15.94 10.20 19.67
CA SER A 279 -15.52 9.58 20.93
C SER A 279 -14.25 8.77 20.66
N PRO A 280 -13.14 9.06 21.35
CA PRO A 280 -11.89 8.31 21.21
C PRO A 280 -12.03 6.80 21.40
N GLN A 281 -13.07 6.36 22.13
CA GLN A 281 -13.33 4.94 22.40
C GLN A 281 -14.23 4.30 21.34
N THR A 282 -15.22 5.03 20.80
CA THR A 282 -16.19 4.49 19.84
C THR A 282 -15.66 4.52 18.40
N ASP A 283 -14.84 5.51 18.06
CA ASP A 283 -14.36 5.74 16.69
C ASP A 283 -12.96 5.17 16.41
N ALA A 284 -12.24 4.73 17.44
CA ALA A 284 -10.98 4.01 17.28
C ALA A 284 -11.16 2.71 16.49
N PHE A 285 -12.32 2.05 16.60
CA PHE A 285 -12.64 0.87 15.79
C PHE A 285 -12.76 1.22 14.31
N LEU A 286 -13.44 2.32 13.96
CA LEU A 286 -13.63 2.77 12.58
C LEU A 286 -12.29 3.11 11.92
N LEU A 287 -11.40 3.82 12.62
CA LEU A 287 -10.08 4.16 12.12
C LEU A 287 -9.20 2.91 11.93
N ARG A 288 -9.25 1.96 12.86
CA ARG A 288 -8.53 0.67 12.75
C ARG A 288 -9.05 -0.17 11.59
N LEU A 289 -10.38 -0.25 11.43
CA LEU A 289 -11.02 -0.91 10.31
C LEU A 289 -10.58 -0.29 8.98
N HIS A 290 -10.60 1.04 8.87
CA HIS A 290 -10.10 1.76 7.69
C HIS A 290 -8.63 1.39 7.38
N ALA A 291 -7.75 1.49 8.37
CA ALA A 291 -6.32 1.22 8.21
C ALA A 291 -6.06 -0.24 7.79
N LEU A 292 -6.70 -1.21 8.45
CA LEU A 292 -6.52 -2.63 8.15
C LEU A 292 -7.05 -2.99 6.76
N VAL A 293 -8.22 -2.46 6.37
CA VAL A 293 -8.79 -2.73 5.05
C VAL A 293 -7.95 -2.07 3.94
N SER A 294 -7.38 -0.89 4.18
CA SER A 294 -6.46 -0.26 3.23
C SER A 294 -5.16 -1.04 3.08
N LEU A 295 -4.56 -1.45 4.21
CA LEU A 295 -3.26 -2.07 4.23
C LEU A 295 -3.31 -3.53 3.78
N TYR A 296 -4.17 -4.32 4.41
CA TYR A 296 -4.24 -5.76 4.19
C TYR A 296 -5.30 -6.18 3.19
N GLY A 297 -6.27 -5.32 2.87
CA GLY A 297 -7.24 -5.54 1.80
C GLY A 297 -6.67 -5.04 0.47
N TRP A 298 -6.70 -3.72 0.27
CA TRP A 298 -6.33 -3.09 -1.00
C TRP A 298 -4.87 -3.31 -1.40
N ASN A 299 -3.89 -2.90 -0.58
CA ASN A 299 -2.47 -3.01 -0.96
C ASN A 299 -2.05 -4.47 -1.14
N LEU A 300 -2.52 -5.38 -0.28
CA LEU A 300 -2.24 -6.81 -0.43
C LEU A 300 -2.76 -7.34 -1.76
N SER A 301 -3.97 -6.96 -2.18
CA SER A 301 -4.53 -7.40 -3.46
C SER A 301 -3.65 -6.97 -4.64
N GLY A 302 -3.11 -5.75 -4.63
CA GLY A 302 -2.18 -5.31 -5.67
C GLY A 302 -0.83 -6.03 -5.64
N LEU A 303 -0.23 -6.13 -4.45
CA LEU A 303 1.02 -6.86 -4.26
C LEU A 303 0.91 -8.33 -4.69
N ALA A 304 -0.20 -8.98 -4.37
CA ALA A 304 -0.48 -10.35 -4.78
C ALA A 304 -0.46 -10.51 -6.30
N VAL A 305 -1.10 -9.58 -7.04
CA VAL A 305 -1.08 -9.61 -8.51
C VAL A 305 0.32 -9.31 -9.06
N LEU A 306 1.07 -8.38 -8.47
CA LEU A 306 2.45 -8.08 -8.87
C LEU A 306 3.40 -9.27 -8.68
N CYS A 307 3.40 -9.88 -7.49
CA CYS A 307 4.28 -11.01 -7.15
C CYS A 307 4.07 -12.23 -8.04
N ARG A 308 2.85 -12.37 -8.54
CA ARG A 308 2.38 -13.55 -9.23
C ARG A 308 2.14 -13.31 -10.71
N TYR A 309 2.49 -12.14 -11.23
CA TYR A 309 2.24 -11.72 -12.60
C TYR A 309 2.62 -12.79 -13.65
N ASP A 310 3.79 -13.43 -13.50
CA ASP A 310 4.28 -14.44 -14.45
C ASP A 310 3.78 -15.87 -14.17
N ASP A 311 3.22 -16.12 -12.99
CA ASP A 311 2.81 -17.47 -12.55
C ASP A 311 1.32 -17.75 -12.92
N PHE A 312 0.71 -16.98 -13.84
CA PHE A 312 -0.70 -17.07 -14.20
C PHE A 312 -1.00 -18.08 -15.33
N PRO A 313 -2.18 -18.73 -15.28
CA PRO A 313 -3.30 -18.49 -14.36
C PRO A 313 -3.10 -19.10 -12.98
N ILE A 314 -3.70 -18.53 -11.93
CA ILE A 314 -3.55 -19.00 -10.54
C ILE A 314 -4.92 -19.25 -9.96
N ARG A 315 -5.02 -20.25 -9.09
CA ARG A 315 -6.20 -20.55 -8.28
C ARG A 315 -6.57 -19.46 -7.25
N LEU A 316 -6.11 -18.22 -7.43
CA LEU A 316 -6.47 -17.04 -6.61
C LEU A 316 -7.96 -16.68 -6.70
N HIS A 317 -8.70 -17.24 -7.67
CA HIS A 317 -10.13 -16.98 -7.89
C HIS A 317 -11.08 -17.83 -7.07
N SER A 318 -10.60 -18.64 -6.13
CA SER A 318 -11.52 -19.35 -5.25
C SER A 318 -12.31 -18.33 -4.44
N GLN A 319 -13.64 -18.34 -4.59
CA GLN A 319 -14.55 -17.56 -3.73
C GLN A 319 -14.23 -17.78 -2.25
N LYS A 320 -13.74 -18.97 -1.88
CA LYS A 320 -13.27 -19.30 -0.53
C LYS A 320 -12.09 -18.44 -0.08
N LEU A 321 -11.09 -18.21 -0.96
CA LEU A 321 -9.93 -17.37 -0.63
C LEU A 321 -10.35 -15.90 -0.47
N ILE A 322 -11.20 -15.39 -1.37
CA ILE A 322 -11.71 -14.02 -1.30
C ILE A 322 -12.55 -13.83 -0.02
N ALA A 323 -13.46 -14.75 0.28
CA ALA A 323 -14.26 -14.71 1.50
C ALA A 323 -13.38 -14.79 2.76
N ALA A 324 -12.38 -15.68 2.77
CA ALA A 324 -11.41 -15.77 3.87
C ALA A 324 -10.61 -14.47 4.04
N HIS A 325 -10.23 -13.82 2.95
CA HIS A 325 -9.52 -12.54 2.97
C HIS A 325 -10.39 -11.42 3.56
N TRP A 326 -11.65 -11.30 3.14
CA TRP A 326 -12.61 -10.35 3.73
C TRP A 326 -12.89 -10.63 5.20
N LEU A 327 -13.18 -11.88 5.56
CA LEU A 327 -13.43 -12.27 6.95
C LEU A 327 -12.22 -11.94 7.83
N THR A 328 -11.02 -12.23 7.35
CA THR A 328 -9.79 -11.96 8.10
C THR A 328 -9.58 -10.45 8.28
N VAL A 329 -9.66 -9.66 7.21
CA VAL A 329 -9.23 -8.25 7.21
C VAL A 329 -10.32 -7.30 7.70
N ALA A 330 -11.58 -7.52 7.32
CA ALA A 330 -12.68 -6.61 7.65
C ALA A 330 -13.41 -6.99 8.95
N VAL A 331 -13.23 -8.21 9.45
CA VAL A 331 -13.93 -8.71 10.65
C VAL A 331 -12.94 -9.14 11.74
N LEU A 332 -12.17 -10.20 11.51
CA LEU A 332 -11.32 -10.78 12.55
C LEU A 332 -10.21 -9.83 13.01
N ALA A 333 -9.53 -9.14 12.09
CA ALA A 333 -8.43 -8.24 12.46
C ALA A 333 -8.90 -7.01 13.26
N PRO A 334 -9.96 -6.28 12.87
CA PRO A 334 -10.54 -5.22 13.69
C PRO A 334 -11.02 -5.73 15.05
N LEU A 335 -11.67 -6.91 15.08
CA LEU A 335 -12.08 -7.54 16.33
C LEU A 335 -10.88 -8.00 17.17
N GLY A 336 -9.73 -8.32 16.59
CA GLY A 336 -8.52 -8.68 17.33
C GLY A 336 -8.02 -7.56 18.25
N TYR A 337 -8.42 -6.33 17.97
CA TYR A 337 -8.12 -5.18 18.82
C TYR A 337 -9.09 -5.02 20.00
N THR A 338 -10.29 -5.59 19.92
CA THR A 338 -11.32 -5.49 20.97
C THR A 338 -11.44 -6.79 21.77
N ALA A 339 -11.49 -7.93 21.08
CA ALA A 339 -11.58 -9.28 21.62
C ALA A 339 -10.24 -10.03 21.50
N MET A 340 -9.66 -10.40 22.65
CA MET A 340 -8.38 -11.12 22.73
C MET A 340 -8.28 -12.38 21.85
N PRO A 341 -9.30 -13.28 21.77
CA PRO A 341 -9.20 -14.48 20.93
C PRO A 341 -9.27 -14.18 19.42
N ALA A 342 -9.78 -13.02 19.01
CA ALA A 342 -9.87 -12.67 17.60
C ALA A 342 -8.50 -12.32 16.98
N ALA A 343 -7.54 -11.85 17.78
CA ALA A 343 -6.18 -11.53 17.32
C ALA A 343 -5.40 -12.74 16.78
N PRO A 344 -5.24 -13.87 17.52
CA PRO A 344 -4.56 -15.05 16.99
C PRO A 344 -5.32 -15.65 15.81
N LEU A 345 -6.67 -15.62 15.82
CA LEU A 345 -7.47 -16.09 14.69
C LEU A 345 -7.26 -15.24 13.43
N ALA A 346 -7.20 -13.91 13.57
CA ALA A 346 -6.90 -12.99 12.48
C ALA A 346 -5.50 -13.24 11.92
N TRP A 347 -4.50 -13.41 12.80
CA TRP A 347 -3.13 -13.71 12.38
C TRP A 347 -3.01 -15.04 11.63
N ILE A 348 -3.63 -16.11 12.14
CA ILE A 348 -3.66 -17.42 11.48
C ILE A 348 -4.38 -17.32 10.13
N GLY A 349 -5.56 -16.70 10.09
CA GLY A 349 -6.33 -16.50 8.87
C GLY A 349 -5.53 -15.73 7.80
N PHE A 350 -4.84 -14.67 8.23
CA PHE A 350 -3.99 -13.86 7.35
C PHE A 350 -2.80 -14.65 6.83
N THR A 351 -2.13 -15.40 7.70
CA THR A 351 -1.01 -16.27 7.34
C THR A 351 -1.44 -17.30 6.29
N VAL A 352 -2.62 -17.90 6.45
CA VAL A 352 -3.20 -18.82 5.46
C VAL A 352 -3.46 -18.11 4.12
N VAL A 353 -4.02 -16.89 4.14
CA VAL A 353 -4.27 -16.10 2.93
C VAL A 353 -2.96 -15.76 2.20
N VAL A 354 -1.94 -15.26 2.91
CA VAL A 354 -0.63 -14.92 2.31
C VAL A 354 0.07 -16.18 1.79
N HIS A 355 0.02 -17.28 2.53
CA HIS A 355 0.56 -18.56 2.07
C HIS A 355 -0.13 -19.00 0.77
N ALA A 356 -1.46 -18.96 0.73
CA ALA A 356 -2.22 -19.28 -0.47
C ALA A 356 -1.82 -18.36 -1.64
N ILE A 357 -1.65 -17.06 -1.42
CA ILE A 357 -1.24 -16.12 -2.47
C ILE A 357 0.14 -16.46 -3.04
N LEU A 358 1.14 -16.69 -2.18
CA LEU A 358 2.53 -16.84 -2.60
C LEU A 358 2.84 -18.24 -3.14
N PHE A 359 2.28 -19.29 -2.53
CA PHE A 359 2.65 -20.69 -2.77
C PHE A 359 1.63 -21.49 -3.56
N SER A 360 0.48 -20.93 -3.95
CA SER A 360 -0.46 -21.61 -4.86
C SER A 360 0.23 -22.07 -6.14
N ARG A 361 -0.09 -23.29 -6.59
CA ARG A 361 0.35 -23.77 -7.90
C ARG A 361 -0.30 -22.93 -9.01
N PRO A 362 0.43 -22.62 -10.09
CA PRO A 362 -0.20 -22.17 -11.33
C PRO A 362 -1.31 -23.16 -11.70
N GLY A 363 -2.50 -22.65 -12.01
CA GLY A 363 -3.54 -23.43 -12.67
C GLY A 363 -3.12 -23.72 -14.11
N ALA A 364 -3.51 -24.88 -14.64
CA ALA A 364 -3.39 -25.13 -16.06
C ALA A 364 -4.38 -24.19 -16.79
N GLY A 365 -3.89 -23.25 -17.59
CA GLY A 365 -4.78 -22.45 -18.44
C GLY A 365 -4.08 -21.50 -19.42
N ARG A 366 -4.35 -21.73 -20.71
CA ARG A 366 -4.52 -20.80 -21.84
C ARG A 366 -3.49 -19.71 -22.20
N TYR A 367 -2.40 -19.48 -21.47
CA TYR A 367 -1.33 -18.60 -21.99
C TYR A 367 -0.38 -19.31 -22.97
N ASP A 368 -0.40 -20.63 -23.05
CA ASP A 368 0.39 -21.39 -24.04
C ASP A 368 -0.09 -21.17 -25.49
N GLU A 369 -1.36 -20.81 -25.69
CA GLU A 369 -1.90 -20.54 -27.04
C GLU A 369 -1.48 -19.17 -27.59
N ALA A 370 -1.21 -18.17 -26.73
CA ALA A 370 -0.79 -16.83 -27.15
C ALA A 370 0.72 -16.68 -27.36
N LYS A 371 1.53 -17.70 -27.05
CA LYS A 371 2.93 -17.79 -27.45
C LYS A 371 3.12 -18.58 -28.75
N ALA A 372 2.06 -19.17 -29.29
CA ALA A 372 2.05 -20.00 -30.49
C ALA A 372 1.44 -19.30 -31.72
N ALA A 373 1.11 -18.01 -31.61
CA ALA A 373 0.66 -17.13 -32.70
C ALA A 373 1.44 -15.81 -32.62
#